data_AF-A0A660RTW2-F1
#
_entry.id   AF-A0A660RTW2-F1
#
_cell.length_a   1.000
_cell.length_b   1.000
_cell.length_c   1.000
_cell.angle_alpha   90.00
_cell.angle_beta   90.00
_cell.angle_gamma   90.00
#
_symmetry.space_group_name_H-M   'P 1'
#
loop_
_entity.id
_entity.type
_entity.pdbx_description
1 polymer ?
#
loop_
_entity_poly.entity_id
_entity_poly.type
_entity_poly.pdbx_seq_one_letter_code
_entity_poly.pdbx_strand_id
1 'polypeptide(L)'
;MARCAVCDVTSSYISKEIGVCLRCIRERPEDALPHAMCAHRRSRTAFGLPERPPKNPDGLTCKICVNECRIPENGIGYCGLRRNEGGKIRDVSSQRGKLSWYHDPLPTNCVGDWVCPGGTGAGYPEYAYCPGPERGYKNLAVFFHACSFNCLFCQNWHFREETLKPRTRSVDELVADVVERTSCICYFGGDPVPQLPFSLRASRLAMERNKGRILRVCWETNGSMNRHLLDRMVELALKSGGCIKFDLKAWNENL
;
A
#
# COMPACT_ATOMS: atom_id res chain seq x y z
N MET A 1 10.49 -19.56 24.73
CA MET A 1 10.99 -20.40 23.62
C MET A 1 9.79 -21.05 22.92
N ALA A 2 9.93 -21.41 21.65
CA ALA A 2 8.92 -22.15 20.87
C ALA A 2 9.59 -23.31 20.13
N ARG A 3 8.83 -24.38 19.86
CA ARG A 3 9.28 -25.57 19.13
C ARG A 3 8.90 -25.46 17.65
N CYS A 4 9.82 -25.77 16.75
CA CYS A 4 9.54 -25.84 15.32
C CYS A 4 8.72 -27.09 14.99
N ALA A 5 7.60 -26.93 14.28
CA ALA A 5 6.74 -28.03 13.88
C ALA A 5 7.35 -29.02 12.86
N VAL A 6 8.47 -28.64 12.22
CA VAL A 6 9.10 -29.43 11.12
C VAL A 6 10.34 -30.21 11.57
N CYS A 7 11.13 -29.66 12.49
CA CYS A 7 12.39 -30.27 12.95
C CYS A 7 12.54 -30.35 14.46
N ASP A 8 11.49 -30.02 15.22
CA ASP A 8 11.42 -30.13 16.68
C ASP A 8 12.43 -29.31 17.49
N VAL A 9 13.30 -28.54 16.83
CA VAL A 9 14.21 -27.63 17.52
C VAL A 9 13.42 -26.59 18.32
N THR A 10 13.85 -26.38 19.56
CA THR A 10 13.27 -25.36 20.44
C THR A 10 14.24 -24.18 20.55
N SER A 11 13.73 -22.97 20.37
CA SER A 11 14.55 -21.75 20.40
C SER A 11 13.74 -20.53 20.82
N SER A 12 14.40 -19.50 21.36
CA SER A 12 13.81 -18.16 21.57
C SER A 12 13.58 -17.40 20.27
N TYR A 13 14.29 -17.76 19.19
CA TYR A 13 14.17 -17.13 17.87
C TYR A 13 13.01 -17.66 17.02
N ILE A 14 12.27 -18.67 17.51
CA ILE A 14 11.10 -19.21 16.82
C ILE A 14 9.85 -18.47 17.29
N SER A 15 9.13 -17.86 16.34
CA SER A 15 7.82 -17.25 16.62
C SER A 15 6.82 -18.33 16.99
N LYS A 16 6.14 -18.17 18.14
CA LYS A 16 5.05 -19.06 18.56
C LYS A 16 3.88 -19.04 17.58
N GLU A 17 3.60 -17.88 16.98
CA GLU A 17 2.47 -17.73 16.05
C GLU A 17 2.74 -18.38 14.69
N ILE A 18 3.99 -18.33 14.21
CA ILE A 18 4.37 -18.94 12.92
C ILE A 18 4.67 -20.44 13.11
N GLY A 19 5.27 -20.83 14.23
CA GLY A 19 5.50 -22.23 14.60
C GLY A 19 6.62 -22.95 13.83
N VAL A 20 7.37 -22.25 12.97
CA VAL A 20 8.49 -22.83 12.20
C VAL A 20 9.75 -21.98 12.32
N CYS A 21 10.92 -22.64 12.32
CA CYS A 21 12.21 -21.97 12.44
C CYS A 21 12.73 -21.50 11.07
N LEU A 22 13.62 -20.50 11.07
CA LEU A 22 14.22 -19.93 9.86
C LEU A 22 14.88 -20.98 8.96
N ARG A 23 15.57 -21.96 9.55
CA ARG A 23 16.23 -23.04 8.79
C ARG A 23 15.21 -23.84 7.98
N CYS A 24 14.12 -24.31 8.62
CA CYS A 24 13.09 -25.07 7.92
C CYS A 24 12.36 -24.23 6.88
N ILE A 25 12.12 -22.95 7.13
CA ILE A 25 11.52 -22.07 6.12
C ILE A 25 12.40 -22.03 4.85
N ARG A 26 13.72 -21.90 5.00
CA ARG A 26 14.64 -21.79 3.86
C ARG A 26 14.93 -23.12 3.16
N GLU A 27 15.16 -24.17 3.94
CA GLU A 27 15.68 -25.47 3.44
C GLU A 27 14.60 -26.52 3.24
N ARG A 28 13.44 -26.38 3.89
CA ARG A 28 12.28 -27.29 3.79
C ARG A 28 10.98 -26.51 3.60
N PRO A 29 10.88 -25.63 2.57
CA PRO A 29 9.74 -24.74 2.40
C PRO A 29 8.41 -25.48 2.23
N GLU A 30 8.41 -26.64 1.55
CA GLU A 30 7.20 -27.45 1.36
C GLU A 30 6.59 -27.92 2.69
N ASP A 31 7.44 -28.27 3.65
CA ASP A 31 7.01 -28.67 5.00
C ASP A 31 6.66 -27.46 5.87
N ALA A 32 7.39 -26.36 5.73
CA ALA A 32 7.24 -25.17 6.58
C ALA A 32 6.06 -24.28 6.18
N LEU A 33 5.78 -24.15 4.88
CA LEU A 33 4.79 -23.23 4.34
C LEU A 33 3.37 -23.51 4.83
N PRO A 34 2.87 -24.76 4.93
CA PRO A 34 1.55 -25.03 5.50
C PRO A 34 1.36 -24.46 6.91
N HIS A 35 2.38 -24.57 7.76
CA HIS A 35 2.36 -24.03 9.13
C HIS A 35 2.35 -22.50 9.14
N ALA A 36 3.26 -21.87 8.38
CA ALA A 36 3.31 -20.40 8.26
C ALA A 36 1.99 -19.85 7.69
N MET A 37 1.39 -20.56 6.73
CA MET A 37 0.13 -20.16 6.11
C MET A 37 -1.04 -20.17 7.10
N CYS A 38 -1.05 -21.04 8.10
CA CYS A 38 -2.07 -21.01 9.15
C CYS A 38 -2.10 -19.67 9.90
N ALA A 39 -0.92 -19.10 10.21
CA ALA A 39 -0.82 -17.79 10.85
C ALA A 39 -1.39 -16.68 9.97
N HIS A 40 -1.03 -16.69 8.67
CA HIS A 40 -1.57 -15.75 7.71
C HIS A 40 -3.10 -15.85 7.59
N ARG A 41 -3.67 -17.05 7.50
CA ARG A 41 -5.13 -17.24 7.41
C ARG A 41 -5.83 -16.71 8.66
N ARG A 42 -5.37 -17.13 9.86
CA ARG A 42 -5.87 -16.64 11.14
C ARG A 42 -5.87 -15.10 11.22
N SER A 43 -4.77 -14.47 10.82
CA SER A 43 -4.61 -13.01 10.85
C SER A 43 -5.58 -12.25 9.95
N ARG A 44 -6.18 -12.91 8.95
CA ARG A 44 -7.10 -12.31 7.98
C ARG A 44 -8.54 -12.60 8.32
N THR A 45 -8.85 -13.84 8.70
CA THR A 45 -10.17 -14.26 9.16
C THR A 45 -10.61 -13.44 10.38
N ALA A 46 -9.68 -13.08 11.27
CA ALA A 46 -9.95 -12.20 12.41
C ALA A 46 -10.55 -10.82 12.03
N PHE A 47 -10.34 -10.35 10.80
CA PHE A 47 -10.89 -9.09 10.27
C PHE A 47 -11.95 -9.30 9.18
N GLY A 48 -12.47 -10.53 9.02
CA GLY A 48 -13.43 -10.85 7.96
C GLY A 48 -12.86 -10.75 6.54
N LEU A 49 -11.54 -10.82 6.38
CA LEU A 49 -10.87 -10.76 5.08
C LEU A 49 -10.64 -12.17 4.50
N PRO A 50 -10.69 -12.35 3.17
CA PRO A 50 -10.46 -13.66 2.54
C PRO A 50 -9.10 -14.25 2.91
N GLU A 51 -9.06 -15.52 3.31
CA GLU A 51 -7.82 -16.21 3.70
C GLU A 51 -6.77 -16.25 2.58
N ARG A 52 -7.23 -16.37 1.33
CA ARG A 52 -6.43 -16.47 0.12
C ARG A 52 -7.02 -15.59 -0.98
N PRO A 53 -6.23 -15.16 -1.99
CA PRO A 53 -6.79 -14.52 -3.16
C PRO A 53 -7.84 -15.41 -3.82
N PRO A 54 -9.07 -14.93 -4.06
CA PRO A 54 -10.11 -15.75 -4.67
C PRO A 54 -9.72 -16.07 -6.13
N LYS A 55 -9.93 -17.33 -6.53
CA LYS A 55 -9.58 -17.88 -7.85
C LYS A 55 -10.77 -18.63 -8.47
N ASN A 56 -11.99 -18.15 -8.25
CA ASN A 56 -13.19 -18.82 -8.76
C ASN A 56 -13.20 -18.84 -10.31
N PRO A 57 -13.42 -20.00 -10.97
CA PRO A 57 -13.44 -20.15 -12.42
C PRO A 57 -14.44 -19.27 -13.18
N ASP A 58 -15.52 -18.86 -12.54
CA ASP A 58 -16.58 -18.02 -13.10
C ASP A 58 -16.58 -16.61 -12.49
N GLY A 59 -15.59 -16.31 -11.64
CA GLY A 59 -15.47 -15.05 -10.94
C GLY A 59 -15.00 -13.90 -11.83
N LEU A 60 -15.42 -12.69 -11.48
CA LEU A 60 -14.96 -11.47 -12.13
C LEU A 60 -13.48 -11.22 -11.84
N THR A 61 -12.73 -10.91 -12.91
CA THR A 61 -11.28 -10.73 -12.82
C THR A 61 -10.91 -9.29 -12.43
N CYS A 62 -10.12 -9.14 -11.38
CA CYS A 62 -9.50 -7.88 -10.97
C CYS A 62 -8.01 -7.89 -11.31
N LYS A 63 -7.56 -6.98 -12.18
CA LYS A 63 -6.17 -6.91 -12.69
C LYS A 63 -5.34 -5.78 -12.08
N ILE A 64 -5.66 -5.34 -10.87
CA ILE A 64 -5.02 -4.17 -10.25
C ILE A 64 -3.65 -4.51 -9.66
N CYS A 65 -3.49 -5.73 -9.16
CA CYS A 65 -2.27 -6.20 -8.51
C CYS A 65 -1.98 -7.67 -8.84
N VAL A 66 -0.79 -8.14 -8.45
CA VAL A 66 -0.30 -9.52 -8.65
C VAL A 66 -1.26 -10.63 -8.16
N ASN A 67 -2.18 -10.31 -7.24
CA ASN A 67 -3.13 -11.31 -6.75
C ASN A 67 -4.10 -11.78 -7.82
N GLU A 68 -4.37 -10.95 -8.85
CA GLU A 68 -5.26 -11.26 -9.98
C GLU A 68 -6.51 -12.05 -9.55
N CYS A 69 -7.27 -11.44 -8.63
CA CYS A 69 -8.41 -12.07 -8.00
C CYS A 69 -9.49 -12.40 -9.03
N ARG A 70 -10.03 -13.62 -9.00
CA ARG A 70 -11.27 -14.01 -9.68
C ARG A 70 -12.37 -14.15 -8.64
N ILE A 71 -13.16 -13.09 -8.51
CA ILE A 71 -14.09 -12.87 -7.39
C ILE A 71 -15.44 -13.51 -7.72
N PRO A 72 -15.90 -14.54 -6.98
CA PRO A 72 -17.20 -15.17 -7.23
C PRO A 72 -18.35 -14.19 -6.97
N GLU A 73 -19.54 -14.48 -7.47
CA GLU A 73 -20.77 -13.73 -7.13
C GLU A 73 -20.96 -13.65 -5.61
N ASN A 74 -21.32 -12.47 -5.10
CA ASN A 74 -21.38 -12.13 -3.67
C ASN A 74 -20.05 -12.27 -2.90
N GLY A 75 -18.94 -12.47 -3.61
CA GLY A 75 -17.61 -12.58 -3.05
C GLY A 75 -16.89 -11.25 -2.90
N ILE A 76 -15.76 -11.28 -2.20
CA ILE A 76 -14.88 -10.13 -1.99
C ILE A 76 -13.44 -10.45 -2.41
N GLY A 77 -12.76 -9.48 -3.01
CA GLY A 77 -11.37 -9.58 -3.41
C GLY A 77 -10.43 -9.62 -2.20
N TYR A 78 -9.19 -10.10 -2.41
CA TYR A 78 -8.22 -10.29 -1.33
C TYR A 78 -7.94 -9.02 -0.51
N CYS A 79 -7.87 -7.86 -1.15
CA CYS A 79 -7.64 -6.59 -0.45
C CYS A 79 -8.84 -6.09 0.38
N GLY A 80 -10.00 -6.75 0.31
CA GLY A 80 -11.22 -6.36 1.02
C GLY A 80 -12.00 -5.19 0.40
N LEU A 81 -11.54 -4.65 -0.74
CA LEU A 81 -12.13 -3.43 -1.32
C LEU A 81 -13.07 -3.65 -2.52
N ARG A 82 -13.10 -4.84 -3.10
CA ARG A 82 -13.85 -5.12 -4.34
C ARG A 82 -14.83 -6.23 -4.07
N ARG A 83 -16.11 -5.94 -4.19
CA ARG A 83 -17.19 -6.93 -4.07
C ARG A 83 -17.79 -7.20 -5.43
N ASN A 84 -18.08 -8.46 -5.73
CA ASN A 84 -18.84 -8.79 -6.92
C ASN A 84 -20.32 -8.87 -6.55
N GLU A 85 -21.11 -7.91 -7.04
CA GLU A 85 -22.53 -7.78 -6.75
C GLU A 85 -23.29 -7.52 -8.05
N GLY A 86 -24.16 -8.46 -8.43
CA GLY A 86 -24.93 -8.40 -9.67
C GLY A 86 -24.03 -8.42 -10.91
N GLY A 87 -22.98 -9.25 -10.89
CA GLY A 87 -22.02 -9.36 -12.00
C GLY A 87 -21.19 -8.09 -12.24
N LYS A 88 -21.05 -7.21 -11.25
CA LYS A 88 -20.23 -6.00 -11.32
C LYS A 88 -19.36 -5.83 -10.08
N ILE A 89 -18.14 -5.35 -10.27
CA ILE A 89 -17.26 -4.97 -9.16
C ILE A 89 -17.72 -3.62 -8.57
N ARG A 90 -17.98 -3.59 -7.25
CA ARG A 90 -18.45 -2.42 -6.48
C ARG A 90 -17.47 -2.02 -5.35
N ASP A 91 -17.89 -1.02 -4.55
CA ASP A 91 -17.23 -0.40 -3.38
C ASP A 91 -16.24 0.74 -3.73
N VAL A 92 -15.00 0.44 -4.15
CA VAL A 92 -14.02 1.49 -4.51
C VAL A 92 -13.94 1.76 -6.02
N SER A 93 -13.59 3.00 -6.39
CA SER A 93 -13.43 3.43 -7.79
C SER A 93 -12.27 4.44 -7.94
N SER A 94 -12.05 4.95 -9.15
CA SER A 94 -11.13 6.07 -9.36
C SER A 94 -11.62 7.38 -8.74
N GLN A 95 -12.89 7.47 -8.35
CA GLN A 95 -13.54 8.67 -7.80
C GLN A 95 -13.63 8.65 -6.28
N ARG A 96 -13.77 7.45 -5.69
CA ARG A 96 -13.97 7.24 -4.26
C ARG A 96 -13.11 6.09 -3.76
N GLY A 97 -12.44 6.31 -2.62
CA GLY A 97 -11.57 5.32 -1.98
C GLY A 97 -11.78 5.23 -0.47
N LYS A 98 -11.14 4.25 0.17
CA LYS A 98 -11.03 4.09 1.62
C LYS A 98 -9.66 4.56 2.09
N LEU A 99 -9.64 5.77 2.64
CA LEU A 99 -8.43 6.46 3.09
C LEU A 99 -8.74 7.45 4.19
N SER A 100 -7.70 7.79 4.95
CA SER A 100 -7.59 8.96 5.80
C SER A 100 -6.37 9.77 5.38
N TRP A 101 -6.27 11.02 5.80
CA TRP A 101 -5.08 11.83 5.55
C TRP A 101 -4.87 12.87 6.63
N TYR A 102 -3.65 13.40 6.69
CA TYR A 102 -3.26 14.49 7.57
C TYR A 102 -2.13 15.30 6.93
N HIS A 103 -1.94 16.52 7.44
CA HIS A 103 -0.79 17.33 7.08
C HIS A 103 0.40 17.00 7.98
N ASP A 104 1.53 16.73 7.37
CA ASP A 104 2.76 16.31 8.02
C ASP A 104 3.88 17.32 7.74
N PRO A 105 4.42 18.02 8.75
CA PRO A 105 5.43 19.06 8.55
C PRO A 105 6.71 18.55 7.86
N LEU A 106 7.28 19.36 6.98
CA LEU A 106 8.60 19.09 6.38
C LEU A 106 9.72 19.84 7.14
N PRO A 107 10.90 19.20 7.32
CA PRO A 107 11.20 17.80 6.99
C PRO A 107 10.44 16.83 7.90
N THR A 108 9.98 15.72 7.32
CA THR A 108 9.25 14.65 8.01
C THR A 108 10.13 13.40 8.15
N ASN A 109 9.70 12.39 8.90
CA ASN A 109 10.35 11.08 9.03
C ASN A 109 10.23 10.20 7.76
N CYS A 110 10.07 10.81 6.58
CA CYS A 110 9.95 10.12 5.31
C CYS A 110 11.22 9.32 5.02
N VAL A 111 11.08 8.04 4.72
CA VAL A 111 12.21 7.13 4.41
C VAL A 111 13.03 7.58 3.19
N GLY A 112 12.45 8.38 2.31
CA GLY A 112 13.11 8.97 1.15
C GLY A 112 13.64 10.39 1.35
N ASP A 113 13.58 10.95 2.57
CA ASP A 113 13.94 12.35 2.85
C ASP A 113 15.35 12.71 2.32
N TRP A 114 16.31 11.81 2.53
CA TRP A 114 17.71 11.96 2.14
C TRP A 114 17.99 12.00 0.62
N VAL A 115 17.01 11.67 -0.23
CA VAL A 115 17.11 11.78 -1.70
C VAL A 115 16.07 12.70 -2.31
N CYS A 116 14.96 12.98 -1.61
CA CYS A 116 13.84 13.68 -2.21
C CYS A 116 14.09 15.20 -2.28
N PRO A 117 13.50 15.91 -3.27
CA PRO A 117 13.62 17.37 -3.36
C PRO A 117 13.14 18.11 -2.11
N GLY A 118 12.09 17.63 -1.44
CA GLY A 118 11.57 18.28 -0.23
C GLY A 118 12.50 18.21 0.99
N GLY A 119 13.32 17.15 1.08
CA GLY A 119 14.28 16.93 2.17
C GLY A 119 15.66 17.50 1.87
N THR A 120 16.06 17.53 0.60
CA THR A 120 17.43 17.91 0.19
C THR A 120 17.54 19.24 -0.55
N GLY A 121 16.45 19.73 -1.14
CA GLY A 121 16.48 20.84 -2.11
C GLY A 121 16.94 20.44 -3.51
N ALA A 122 17.13 19.15 -3.79
CA ALA A 122 17.53 18.67 -5.11
C ALA A 122 16.57 19.13 -6.20
N GLY A 123 17.11 19.67 -7.30
CA GLY A 123 16.31 20.18 -8.41
C GLY A 123 15.67 21.54 -8.16
N TYR A 124 16.10 22.32 -7.15
CA TYR A 124 15.69 23.72 -7.01
C TYR A 124 16.07 24.55 -8.25
N PRO A 125 15.18 25.41 -8.78
CA PRO A 125 13.82 25.70 -8.32
C PRO A 125 12.72 24.87 -8.99
N GLU A 126 13.06 23.91 -9.86
CA GLU A 126 12.09 23.15 -10.66
C GLU A 126 11.24 22.18 -9.80
N TYR A 127 11.89 21.46 -8.89
CA TYR A 127 11.26 20.42 -8.06
C TYR A 127 11.27 20.71 -6.56
N ALA A 128 11.88 21.81 -6.12
CA ALA A 128 11.97 22.20 -4.71
C ALA A 128 11.72 23.71 -4.52
N TYR A 129 11.12 24.08 -3.39
CA TYR A 129 10.88 25.47 -3.00
C TYR A 129 12.10 26.16 -2.39
N CYS A 130 13.09 25.40 -1.92
CA CYS A 130 14.31 25.92 -1.29
C CYS A 130 15.52 25.11 -1.77
N PRO A 131 16.74 25.69 -1.83
CA PRO A 131 17.99 24.96 -2.08
C PRO A 131 18.46 24.23 -0.80
N GLY A 132 17.54 23.50 -0.15
CA GLY A 132 17.71 22.75 1.09
C GLY A 132 16.38 22.17 1.58
N PRO A 133 16.33 21.59 2.81
CA PRO A 133 15.10 21.06 3.38
C PRO A 133 14.00 22.14 3.43
N GLU A 134 12.79 21.79 2.98
CA GLU A 134 11.64 22.71 2.88
C GLU A 134 10.96 22.97 4.24
N ARG A 135 11.71 23.54 5.19
CA ARG A 135 11.20 23.88 6.51
C ARG A 135 9.98 24.80 6.42
N GLY A 136 8.89 24.44 7.08
CA GLY A 136 7.64 25.20 7.10
C GLY A 136 6.66 24.85 5.99
N TYR A 137 7.03 23.95 5.07
CA TYR A 137 6.12 23.26 4.16
C TYR A 137 5.56 21.99 4.78
N LYS A 138 4.61 21.35 4.10
CA LYS A 138 3.91 20.15 4.57
C LYS A 138 3.73 19.14 3.45
N ASN A 139 3.79 17.87 3.83
CA ASN A 139 3.28 16.75 3.06
C ASN A 139 1.79 16.55 3.38
N LEU A 140 0.98 16.28 2.35
CA LEU A 140 -0.35 15.70 2.54
C LEU A 140 -0.19 14.17 2.58
N ALA A 141 -0.09 13.62 3.79
CA ALA A 141 0.13 12.21 4.03
C ALA A 141 -1.19 11.44 3.89
N VAL A 142 -1.32 10.61 2.85
CA VAL A 142 -2.55 9.90 2.52
C VAL A 142 -2.43 8.42 2.89
N PHE A 143 -3.16 8.00 3.91
CA PHE A 143 -3.14 6.66 4.48
C PHE A 143 -4.28 5.82 3.92
N PHE A 144 -3.97 4.81 3.11
CA PHE A 144 -4.95 3.89 2.52
C PHE A 144 -5.33 2.74 3.44
N HIS A 145 -6.62 2.39 3.46
CA HIS A 145 -7.20 1.37 4.32
C HIS A 145 -7.29 -0.02 3.67
N ALA A 146 -6.26 -0.43 2.93
CA ALA A 146 -6.16 -1.78 2.36
C ALA A 146 -4.71 -2.09 1.97
N CYS A 147 -4.41 -3.38 1.82
CA CYS A 147 -3.13 -3.84 1.29
C CYS A 147 -3.36 -5.08 0.40
N SER A 148 -2.54 -5.23 -0.63
CA SER A 148 -2.49 -6.44 -1.46
C SER A 148 -1.71 -7.59 -0.79
N PHE A 149 -0.90 -7.28 0.23
CA PHE A 149 -0.08 -8.25 0.97
C PHE A 149 -0.69 -8.56 2.35
N ASN A 150 -0.12 -9.56 3.04
CA ASN A 150 -0.46 -9.94 4.40
C ASN A 150 0.78 -10.15 5.28
N CYS A 151 1.69 -9.19 5.31
CA CYS A 151 2.90 -9.28 6.15
C CYS A 151 2.50 -9.48 7.63
N LEU A 152 3.01 -10.52 8.29
CA LEU A 152 2.70 -10.81 9.71
C LEU A 152 3.33 -9.80 10.68
N PHE A 153 4.28 -9.00 10.21
CA PHE A 153 4.97 -7.93 10.94
C PHE A 153 4.49 -6.53 10.56
N CYS A 154 3.30 -6.39 9.97
CA CYS A 154 2.78 -5.09 9.52
C CYS A 154 2.58 -4.14 10.71
N GLN A 155 3.28 -3.01 10.72
CA GLN A 155 3.14 -1.97 11.76
C GLN A 155 1.81 -1.20 11.63
N ASN A 156 1.31 -1.05 10.42
CA ASN A 156 0.05 -0.36 10.11
C ASN A 156 -1.17 -1.29 10.09
N TRP A 157 -1.11 -2.45 10.75
CA TRP A 157 -2.15 -3.49 10.67
C TRP A 157 -3.58 -2.99 10.96
N HIS A 158 -3.72 -1.93 11.77
CA HIS A 158 -4.98 -1.29 12.15
C HIS A 158 -5.79 -0.79 10.93
N PHE A 159 -5.17 -0.61 9.76
CA PHE A 159 -5.90 -0.32 8.52
C PHE A 159 -7.02 -1.33 8.25
N ARG A 160 -6.86 -2.58 8.72
CA ARG A 160 -7.83 -3.68 8.53
C ARG A 160 -9.14 -3.45 9.27
N GLU A 161 -9.13 -2.66 10.35
CA GLU A 161 -10.34 -2.26 11.08
C GLU A 161 -11.18 -1.29 10.25
N GLU A 162 -10.55 -0.54 9.34
CA GLU A 162 -11.22 0.41 8.46
C GLU A 162 -11.62 -0.21 7.10
N THR A 163 -10.90 -1.24 6.62
CA THR A 163 -11.09 -1.81 5.27
C THR A 163 -12.55 -2.15 4.93
N LEU A 164 -13.26 -2.80 5.86
CA LEU A 164 -14.63 -3.26 5.61
C LEU A 164 -15.72 -2.26 6.03
N LYS A 165 -15.35 -1.13 6.67
CA LYS A 165 -16.32 -0.08 7.02
C LYS A 165 -16.87 0.59 5.75
N PRO A 166 -18.11 1.08 5.75
CA PRO A 166 -18.75 1.64 4.56
C PRO A 166 -18.21 3.02 4.13
N ARG A 167 -17.42 3.68 4.99
CA ARG A 167 -16.97 5.05 4.75
C ARG A 167 -15.97 5.11 3.60
N THR A 168 -16.24 6.00 2.64
CA THR A 168 -15.34 6.34 1.54
C THR A 168 -15.12 7.85 1.47
N ARG A 169 -14.00 8.27 0.89
CA ARG A 169 -13.67 9.68 0.61
C ARG A 169 -13.53 9.87 -0.90
N SER A 170 -13.99 10.99 -1.40
CA SER A 170 -13.87 11.36 -2.80
C SER A 170 -12.51 11.96 -3.14
N VAL A 171 -12.16 11.93 -4.43
CA VAL A 171 -10.99 12.63 -4.95
C VAL A 171 -11.07 14.13 -4.64
N ASP A 172 -12.23 14.75 -4.82
CA ASP A 172 -12.39 16.20 -4.61
C ASP A 172 -12.14 16.60 -3.15
N GLU A 173 -12.62 15.81 -2.18
CA GLU A 173 -12.34 16.05 -0.76
C GLU A 173 -10.85 16.01 -0.45
N LEU A 174 -10.11 15.04 -1.00
CA LEU A 174 -8.67 14.94 -0.80
C LEU A 174 -7.93 16.12 -1.46
N VAL A 175 -8.30 16.45 -2.69
CA VAL A 175 -7.62 17.50 -3.46
C VAL A 175 -7.89 18.89 -2.88
N ALA A 176 -9.07 19.12 -2.29
CA ALA A 176 -9.40 20.37 -1.62
C ALA A 176 -8.49 20.66 -0.41
N ASP A 177 -7.87 19.64 0.18
CA ASP A 177 -6.97 19.79 1.32
C ASP A 177 -5.52 20.13 0.90
N VAL A 178 -5.25 20.31 -0.40
CA VAL A 178 -3.95 20.80 -0.88
C VAL A 178 -3.89 22.32 -0.75
N VAL A 179 -3.39 22.79 0.40
CA VAL A 179 -3.28 24.23 0.76
C VAL A 179 -1.94 24.87 0.37
N GLU A 180 -1.78 26.18 0.54
CA GLU A 180 -0.64 27.02 0.09
C GLU A 180 0.76 26.46 0.39
N ARG A 181 0.95 25.83 1.55
CA ARG A 181 2.24 25.24 1.97
C ARG A 181 2.31 23.71 1.85
N THR A 182 1.35 23.10 1.16
CA THR A 182 1.45 21.70 0.76
C THR A 182 2.37 21.60 -0.44
N SER A 183 3.54 20.99 -0.27
CA SER A 183 4.54 20.86 -1.35
C SER A 183 4.66 19.43 -1.89
N CYS A 184 4.06 18.44 -1.20
CA CYS A 184 3.92 17.09 -1.73
C CYS A 184 2.66 16.38 -1.22
N ILE A 185 2.25 15.35 -1.96
CA ILE A 185 1.27 14.34 -1.54
C ILE A 185 2.00 12.99 -1.49
N CYS A 186 1.94 12.29 -0.36
CA CYS A 186 2.54 10.97 -0.23
C CYS A 186 1.47 9.92 0.07
N TYR A 187 1.29 8.97 -0.83
CA TYR A 187 0.36 7.86 -0.67
C TYR A 187 1.04 6.67 0.00
N PHE A 188 0.52 6.24 1.15
CA PHE A 188 1.07 5.17 1.99
C PHE A 188 -0.06 4.49 2.81
N GLY A 189 0.28 3.81 3.90
CA GLY A 189 -0.66 3.27 4.89
C GLY A 189 -0.64 1.75 4.92
N GLY A 190 -1.71 1.11 4.45
CA GLY A 190 -1.66 -0.31 4.10
C GLY A 190 -0.78 -0.53 2.88
N ASP A 191 -1.27 -0.15 1.71
CA ASP A 191 -0.52 0.02 0.47
C ASP A 191 -1.44 0.75 -0.55
N PRO A 192 -0.92 1.64 -1.41
CA PRO A 192 -1.72 2.36 -2.39
C PRO A 192 -2.20 1.51 -3.58
N VAL A 193 -1.57 0.36 -3.88
CA VAL A 193 -1.86 -0.45 -5.08
C VAL A 193 -3.34 -0.84 -5.20
N PRO A 194 -4.01 -1.37 -4.16
CA PRO A 194 -5.43 -1.73 -4.25
C PRO A 194 -6.33 -0.60 -4.75
N GLN A 195 -5.92 0.66 -4.56
CA GLN A 195 -6.64 1.88 -4.90
C GLN A 195 -5.86 2.78 -5.87
N LEU A 196 -4.88 2.23 -6.60
CA LEU A 196 -4.02 3.01 -7.48
C LEU A 196 -4.77 3.86 -8.52
N PRO A 197 -5.89 3.40 -9.14
CA PRO A 197 -6.69 4.27 -9.99
C PRO A 197 -7.23 5.54 -9.29
N PHE A 198 -7.53 5.46 -7.98
CA PHE A 198 -7.93 6.61 -7.18
C PHE A 198 -6.76 7.57 -6.99
N SER A 199 -5.59 7.08 -6.51
CA SER A 199 -4.45 7.96 -6.28
C SER A 199 -3.98 8.62 -7.57
N LEU A 200 -3.89 7.88 -8.68
CA LEU A 200 -3.52 8.45 -9.98
C LEU A 200 -4.47 9.58 -10.42
N ARG A 201 -5.78 9.40 -10.19
CA ARG A 201 -6.77 10.44 -10.51
C ARG A 201 -6.65 11.64 -9.58
N ALA A 202 -6.51 11.41 -8.28
CA ALA A 202 -6.33 12.47 -7.30
C ALA A 202 -5.06 13.29 -7.57
N SER A 203 -3.95 12.62 -7.90
CA SER A 203 -2.68 13.28 -8.23
C SER A 203 -2.81 14.18 -9.45
N ARG A 204 -3.41 13.69 -10.55
CA ARG A 204 -3.63 14.50 -11.75
C ARG A 204 -4.47 15.74 -11.46
N LEU A 205 -5.57 15.57 -10.74
CA LEU A 205 -6.46 16.68 -10.39
C LEU A 205 -5.77 17.68 -9.45
N ALA A 206 -5.01 17.19 -8.46
CA ALA A 206 -4.26 18.03 -7.54
C ALA A 206 -3.20 18.87 -8.28
N MET A 207 -2.43 18.24 -9.16
CA MET A 207 -1.43 18.95 -9.99
C MET A 207 -2.10 19.95 -10.92
N GLU A 208 -3.25 19.61 -11.50
CA GLU A 208 -3.99 20.52 -12.38
C GLU A 208 -4.52 21.76 -11.63
N ARG A 209 -5.09 21.59 -10.44
CA ARG A 209 -5.59 22.71 -9.61
C ARG A 209 -4.47 23.57 -9.01
N ASN A 210 -3.24 23.06 -9.01
CA ASN A 210 -2.07 23.74 -8.47
C ASN A 210 -1.01 24.00 -9.55
N LYS A 211 -1.44 24.23 -10.80
CA LYS A 211 -0.55 24.64 -11.89
C LYS A 211 0.27 25.87 -11.48
N GLY A 212 1.58 25.82 -11.74
CA GLY A 212 2.52 26.87 -11.35
C GLY A 212 3.06 26.77 -9.92
N ARG A 213 2.58 25.81 -9.12
CA ARG A 213 3.13 25.48 -7.80
C ARG A 213 3.89 24.15 -7.87
N ILE A 214 4.89 24.00 -7.02
CA ILE A 214 5.61 22.73 -6.85
C ILE A 214 4.73 21.83 -5.98
N LEU A 215 4.23 20.75 -6.57
CA LEU A 215 3.44 19.73 -5.88
C LEU A 215 3.93 18.35 -6.31
N ARG A 216 4.85 17.79 -5.52
CA ARG A 216 5.42 16.46 -5.76
C ARG A 216 4.41 15.37 -5.40
N VAL A 217 4.42 14.29 -6.16
CA VAL A 217 3.54 13.15 -5.91
C VAL A 217 4.37 11.90 -5.65
N CYS A 218 4.22 11.34 -4.46
CA CYS A 218 5.03 10.23 -3.97
C CYS A 218 4.17 9.01 -3.62
N TRP A 219 4.77 7.82 -3.71
CA TRP A 219 4.15 6.56 -3.29
C TRP A 219 5.11 5.74 -2.43
N GLU A 220 4.60 5.17 -1.35
CA GLU A 220 5.25 4.11 -0.57
C GLU A 220 4.46 2.83 -0.80
N THR A 221 5.10 1.81 -1.38
CA THR A 221 4.37 0.67 -1.91
C THR A 221 5.16 -0.63 -1.85
N ASN A 222 4.44 -1.75 -1.76
CA ASN A 222 5.01 -3.09 -1.90
C ASN A 222 5.27 -3.50 -3.37
N GLY A 223 4.93 -2.65 -4.34
CA GLY A 223 5.23 -2.86 -5.75
C GLY A 223 4.39 -3.90 -6.47
N SER A 224 3.28 -4.31 -5.87
CA SER A 224 2.42 -5.37 -6.41
C SER A 224 1.50 -4.95 -7.56
N MET A 225 1.63 -3.73 -8.10
CA MET A 225 0.71 -3.20 -9.12
C MET A 225 0.89 -3.87 -10.48
N ASN A 226 -0.18 -3.85 -11.27
CA ASN A 226 -0.08 -4.16 -12.69
C ASN A 226 0.86 -3.17 -13.42
N ARG A 227 1.63 -3.68 -14.38
CA ARG A 227 2.63 -2.90 -15.14
C ARG A 227 2.09 -1.61 -15.76
N HIS A 228 0.89 -1.64 -16.35
CA HIS A 228 0.31 -0.44 -16.97
C HIS A 228 -0.03 0.65 -15.95
N LEU A 229 -0.35 0.26 -14.71
CA LEU A 229 -0.56 1.22 -13.63
C LEU A 229 0.78 1.74 -13.08
N LEU A 230 1.82 0.90 -13.07
CA LEU A 230 3.17 1.33 -12.73
C LEU A 230 3.68 2.40 -13.70
N ASP A 231 3.51 2.20 -15.01
CA ASP A 231 3.93 3.19 -16.02
C ASP A 231 3.32 4.57 -15.73
N ARG A 232 2.02 4.61 -15.36
CA ARG A 232 1.31 5.85 -15.00
C ARG A 232 1.75 6.44 -13.67
N MET A 233 2.13 5.61 -12.70
CA MET A 233 2.69 6.06 -11.42
C MET A 233 4.06 6.71 -11.63
N VAL A 234 4.93 6.06 -12.41
CA VAL A 234 6.28 6.55 -12.75
C VAL A 234 6.18 7.87 -13.52
N GLU A 235 5.31 7.96 -14.52
CA GLU A 235 5.06 9.19 -15.28
C GLU A 235 4.75 10.38 -14.36
N LEU A 236 3.85 10.20 -13.39
CA LEU A 236 3.47 11.26 -12.45
C LEU A 236 4.55 11.59 -11.43
N ALA A 237 5.25 10.58 -10.90
CA ALA A 237 6.34 10.79 -9.95
C ALA A 237 7.46 11.60 -10.61
N LEU A 238 7.92 11.18 -11.80
CA LEU A 238 8.98 11.88 -12.54
C LEU A 238 8.56 13.31 -12.92
N LYS A 239 7.36 13.49 -13.49
CA LYS A 239 6.87 14.81 -13.90
C LYS A 239 6.77 15.80 -12.73
N SER A 240 6.51 15.31 -11.53
CA SER A 240 6.32 16.16 -10.36
C SER A 240 7.58 16.33 -9.50
N GLY A 241 8.66 15.57 -9.76
CA GLY A 241 9.82 15.47 -8.88
C GLY A 241 9.58 14.64 -7.62
N GLY A 242 8.54 13.80 -7.62
CA GLY A 242 8.22 12.92 -6.52
C GLY A 242 9.01 11.61 -6.52
N CYS A 243 8.87 10.83 -5.46
CA CYS A 243 9.59 9.56 -5.27
C CYS A 243 8.62 8.38 -5.16
N ILE A 244 9.03 7.23 -5.72
CA ILE A 244 8.38 5.95 -5.48
C ILE A 244 9.31 5.11 -4.62
N LYS A 245 8.85 4.69 -3.45
CA LYS A 245 9.60 3.83 -2.52
C LYS A 245 9.00 2.43 -2.59
N PHE A 246 9.83 1.48 -3.03
CA PHE A 246 9.46 0.07 -3.11
C PHE A 246 10.00 -0.69 -1.90
N ASP A 247 9.10 -1.28 -1.14
CA ASP A 247 9.45 -2.14 -0.03
C ASP A 247 9.69 -3.59 -0.49
N LEU A 248 10.95 -4.00 -0.54
CA LEU A 248 11.32 -5.41 -0.68
C LEU A 248 11.16 -6.09 0.68
N LYS A 249 10.14 -6.95 0.82
CA LYS A 249 9.77 -7.54 2.11
C LYS A 249 10.69 -8.67 2.57
N ALA A 250 11.29 -9.38 1.61
CA ALA A 250 12.32 -10.38 1.88
C ALA A 250 13.25 -10.51 0.66
N TRP A 251 14.50 -10.91 0.91
CA TRP A 251 15.49 -11.19 -0.13
C TRP A 251 15.40 -12.62 -0.69
N ASN A 252 14.83 -13.55 0.09
CA ASN A 252 14.71 -14.95 -0.27
C ASN A 252 13.24 -15.29 -0.51
N GLU A 253 12.95 -16.00 -1.60
CA GLU A 253 11.57 -16.33 -2.01
C GLU A 253 10.82 -17.24 -1.03
N ASN A 254 11.55 -17.98 -0.19
CA ASN A 254 10.94 -18.83 0.83
C ASN A 254 10.54 -18.06 2.10
N LEU A 255 10.82 -16.75 2.21
CA LEU A 255 10.55 -15.92 3.39
C LEU A 255 9.30 -15.02 3.27
#